data_AF-A0A1G6ASQ3-F1
#
_entry.id   AF-A0A1G6ASQ3-F1
#
_cell.length_a   1.000
_cell.length_b   1.000
_cell.length_c   1.000
_cell.angle_alpha   90.00
_cell.angle_beta   90.00
_cell.angle_gamma   90.00
#
_symmetry.space_group_name_H-M   'P 1'
#
loop_
_entity.id
_entity.type
_entity.pdbx_description
1 polymer ?
#
loop_
_entity_poly.entity_id
_entity_poly.type
_entity_poly.pdbx_seq_one_letter_code
_entity_poly.pdbx_strand_id
1 'polypeptide(L)'
;MLDNLIIRAEEPADYKNTELMTMRSFYNKYKPAADEHFLIRIIRQSKDYIPEISRIAEYNGHIVGAVYYTKAWIVDGDVTTDVVTFGPLAVEPTMEGNDIGGVLMRETIKLAKEAGYAGIALMGEPNYYPRFGFERGAKYGITDEQGNSFDALMVLPLGNDFSNVKGKLIESKDFEKLEDKERLAEINKEFPKYRAVKVQEGFMQIFEQHLGVVESIEDDTYMVRYWELLIPAKFSQDLDKTPEVGSDVQFLWNHKGESEITKVFKNLLE
;
A
#
# COMPACT_ATOMS: atom_id res chain seq x y z
N MET A 1 -13.88 -4.35 15.42
CA MET A 1 -12.42 -4.47 15.39
C MET A 1 -12.12 -5.96 15.44
N LEU A 2 -11.15 -6.46 14.68
CA LEU A 2 -10.77 -7.87 14.77
C LEU A 2 -10.31 -8.15 16.21
N ASP A 3 -10.99 -9.06 16.90
CA ASP A 3 -10.59 -9.50 18.23
C ASP A 3 -9.19 -10.14 18.12
N ASN A 4 -8.23 -9.73 18.94
CA ASN A 4 -6.80 -10.12 18.88
C ASN A 4 -5.94 -9.46 17.80
N LEU A 5 -6.35 -8.32 17.21
CA LEU A 5 -5.42 -7.49 16.44
C LEU A 5 -4.47 -6.74 17.38
N ILE A 6 -3.18 -6.95 17.23
CA ILE A 6 -2.11 -6.33 18.02
C ILE A 6 -1.31 -5.40 17.13
N ILE A 7 -1.15 -4.14 17.55
CA ILE A 7 -0.23 -3.20 16.90
C ILE A 7 1.03 -3.11 17.76
N ARG A 8 2.18 -3.40 17.15
CA ARG A 8 3.47 -3.41 17.86
C ARG A 8 4.62 -2.97 16.96
N ALA A 9 5.76 -2.69 17.58
CA ALA A 9 7.01 -2.52 16.86
C ALA A 9 7.42 -3.83 16.19
N GLU A 10 8.11 -3.70 15.06
CA GLU A 10 8.69 -4.85 14.37
C GLU A 10 9.95 -5.36 15.08
N GLU A 11 10.10 -6.67 15.16
CA GLU A 11 11.31 -7.33 15.63
C GLU A 11 12.03 -8.06 14.47
N PRO A 12 13.34 -8.34 14.58
CA PRO A 12 14.08 -9.06 13.53
C PRO A 12 13.47 -10.42 13.13
N ALA A 13 12.76 -11.09 14.05
CA ALA A 13 12.07 -12.34 13.77
C ALA A 13 10.88 -12.17 12.80
N ASP A 14 10.30 -10.98 12.71
CA ASP A 14 9.16 -10.67 11.85
C ASP A 14 9.59 -10.37 10.41
N TYR A 15 10.85 -10.00 10.18
CA TYR A 15 11.29 -9.35 8.94
C TYR A 15 10.85 -10.07 7.68
N LYS A 16 10.99 -11.41 7.68
CA LYS A 16 10.65 -12.23 6.52
C LYS A 16 9.14 -12.28 6.27
N ASN A 17 8.34 -12.34 7.34
CA ASN A 17 6.90 -12.37 7.26
C ASN A 17 6.34 -11.02 6.83
N THR A 18 6.89 -9.92 7.35
CA THR A 18 6.49 -8.58 6.92
C THR A 18 6.85 -8.33 5.47
N GLU A 19 8.06 -8.71 5.03
CA GLU A 19 8.46 -8.60 3.62
C GLU A 19 7.53 -9.42 2.70
N LEU A 20 7.18 -10.65 3.09
CA LEU A 20 6.25 -11.49 2.32
C LEU A 20 4.86 -10.85 2.23
N MET A 21 4.29 -10.42 3.36
CA MET A 21 2.98 -9.77 3.40
C MET A 21 2.96 -8.49 2.57
N THR A 22 4.00 -7.65 2.67
CA THR A 22 4.13 -6.45 1.84
C THR A 22 4.25 -6.78 0.37
N MET A 23 5.05 -7.78 -0.02
CA MET A 23 5.13 -8.23 -1.40
C MET A 23 3.74 -8.63 -1.92
N ARG A 24 2.95 -9.36 -1.12
CA ARG A 24 1.57 -9.75 -1.47
C ARG A 24 0.64 -8.54 -1.62
N SER A 25 0.71 -7.57 -0.70
CA SER A 25 -0.13 -6.36 -0.68
C SER A 25 0.01 -5.50 -1.94
N PHE A 26 1.18 -5.50 -2.57
CA PHE A 26 1.47 -4.69 -3.76
C PHE A 26 1.60 -5.51 -5.05
N TYR A 27 1.49 -6.84 -4.99
CA TYR A 27 1.73 -7.71 -6.14
C TYR A 27 0.73 -7.44 -7.27
N ASN A 28 1.23 -7.03 -8.44
CA ASN A 28 0.42 -6.62 -9.60
C ASN A 28 -0.52 -5.43 -9.33
N LYS A 29 -0.27 -4.62 -8.29
CA LYS A 29 -1.13 -3.49 -7.90
C LYS A 29 -0.91 -2.26 -8.77
N TYR A 30 0.36 -1.90 -8.96
CA TYR A 30 0.79 -0.72 -9.73
C TYR A 30 1.62 -1.08 -10.97
N LYS A 31 2.26 -2.25 -10.95
CA LYS A 31 3.12 -2.78 -12.01
C LYS A 31 3.17 -4.30 -11.90
N PRO A 32 3.63 -5.03 -12.92
CA PRO A 32 3.86 -6.46 -12.82
C PRO A 32 4.79 -6.79 -11.63
N ALA A 33 4.41 -7.78 -10.83
CA ALA A 33 5.06 -8.13 -9.55
C ALA A 33 5.01 -6.99 -8.51
N ALA A 34 6.01 -6.90 -7.63
CA ALA A 34 6.13 -5.90 -6.58
C ALA A 34 7.61 -5.65 -6.26
N ASP A 35 7.92 -4.51 -5.64
CA ASP A 35 9.24 -4.20 -5.07
C ASP A 35 9.17 -3.53 -3.69
N GLU A 36 7.98 -3.36 -3.15
CA GLU A 36 7.73 -2.70 -1.87
C GLU A 36 8.29 -3.49 -0.69
N HIS A 37 8.44 -4.81 -0.81
CA HIS A 37 9.16 -5.64 0.16
C HIS A 37 10.67 -5.37 0.15
N PHE A 38 11.25 -5.00 -1.00
CA PHE A 38 12.63 -4.54 -1.07
C PHE A 38 12.77 -3.14 -0.48
N LEU A 39 11.79 -2.24 -0.71
CA LEU A 39 11.75 -0.93 -0.08
C LEU A 39 11.80 -1.03 1.45
N ILE A 40 11.07 -1.95 2.07
CA ILE A 40 11.16 -2.19 3.53
C ILE A 40 12.61 -2.53 3.95
N ARG A 41 13.30 -3.39 3.18
CA ARG A 41 14.68 -3.78 3.49
C ARG A 41 15.64 -2.60 3.39
N ILE A 42 15.44 -1.74 2.39
CA ILE A 42 16.15 -0.47 2.24
C ILE A 42 15.90 0.43 3.44
N ILE A 43 14.63 0.61 3.82
CA ILE A 43 14.24 1.45 4.96
C ILE A 43 14.89 0.97 6.25
N ARG A 44 14.80 -0.32 6.59
CA ARG A 44 15.40 -0.84 7.84
C ARG A 44 16.91 -0.59 7.94
N GLN A 45 17.60 -0.39 6.82
CA GLN A 45 19.04 -0.11 6.76
C GLN A 45 19.36 1.38 6.64
N SER A 46 18.34 2.22 6.44
CA SER A 46 18.50 3.66 6.30
C SER A 46 18.81 4.32 7.64
N LYS A 47 19.68 5.33 7.62
CA LYS A 47 19.88 6.23 8.75
C LYS A 47 18.65 7.12 9.04
N ASP A 48 17.75 7.23 8.06
CA ASP A 48 16.56 8.07 8.14
C ASP A 48 15.34 7.28 8.63
N TYR A 49 15.48 5.97 8.88
CA TYR A 49 14.43 5.12 9.43
C TYR A 49 14.01 5.56 10.83
N ILE A 50 12.70 5.53 11.10
CA ILE A 50 12.11 5.87 12.39
C ILE A 50 11.39 4.62 12.95
N PRO A 51 12.11 3.67 13.57
CA PRO A 51 11.52 2.46 14.14
C PRO A 51 10.55 2.76 15.29
N GLU A 52 10.70 3.91 15.97
CA GLU A 52 9.85 4.30 17.10
C GLU A 52 8.40 4.59 16.66
N ILE A 53 8.20 4.99 15.40
CA ILE A 53 6.88 5.27 14.81
C ILE A 53 6.38 4.09 13.97
N SER A 54 7.28 3.38 13.28
CA SER A 54 6.92 2.28 12.40
C SER A 54 6.23 1.14 13.14
N ARG A 55 5.18 0.55 12.56
CA ARG A 55 4.36 -0.46 13.23
C ARG A 55 4.00 -1.60 12.29
N ILE A 56 3.88 -2.78 12.88
CA ILE A 56 3.23 -3.94 12.26
C ILE A 56 1.91 -4.22 12.96
N ALA A 57 0.99 -4.83 12.20
CA ALA A 57 -0.26 -5.37 12.68
C ALA A 57 -0.15 -6.90 12.69
N GLU A 58 -0.29 -7.50 13.86
CA GLU A 58 -0.31 -8.95 14.04
C GLU A 58 -1.74 -9.39 14.39
N TYR A 59 -2.19 -10.46 13.75
CA TYR A 59 -3.49 -11.08 14.00
C TYR A 59 -3.30 -12.59 14.14
N ASN A 60 -3.67 -13.15 15.31
CA ASN A 60 -3.52 -14.57 15.63
C ASN A 60 -2.10 -15.14 15.32
N GLY A 61 -1.05 -14.36 15.62
CA GLY A 61 0.34 -14.78 15.38
C GLY A 61 0.84 -14.55 13.94
N HIS A 62 0.03 -13.97 13.06
CA HIS A 62 0.40 -13.68 11.67
C HIS A 62 0.52 -12.17 11.43
N ILE A 63 1.56 -11.75 10.70
CA ILE A 63 1.69 -10.36 10.27
C ILE A 63 0.70 -10.10 9.14
N VAL A 64 -0.24 -9.18 9.38
CA VAL A 64 -1.35 -8.84 8.46
C VAL A 64 -1.34 -7.39 8.01
N GLY A 65 -0.38 -6.59 8.45
CA GLY A 65 -0.17 -5.24 7.97
C GLY A 65 1.10 -4.61 8.50
N ALA A 66 1.59 -3.57 7.85
CA ALA A 66 2.76 -2.82 8.28
C ALA A 66 2.74 -1.39 7.74
N VAL A 67 3.40 -0.48 8.45
CA VAL A 67 3.69 0.87 7.98
C VAL A 67 5.08 1.28 8.45
N TYR A 68 5.89 1.79 7.51
CA TYR A 68 7.27 2.18 7.75
C TYR A 68 7.44 3.69 7.55
N TYR A 69 8.08 4.34 8.53
CA TYR A 69 8.33 5.78 8.54
C TYR A 69 9.81 6.08 8.34
N THR A 70 10.09 7.10 7.55
CA THR A 70 11.41 7.72 7.44
C THR A 70 11.31 9.22 7.66
N LYS A 71 12.43 9.84 8.00
CA LYS A 71 12.57 11.30 7.95
C LYS A 71 12.33 11.78 6.53
N ALA A 72 11.74 12.96 6.42
CA ALA A 72 11.62 13.73 5.20
C ALA A 72 11.72 15.22 5.56
N TRP A 73 11.84 16.06 4.55
CA TRP A 73 12.07 17.48 4.74
C TRP A 73 11.21 18.29 3.79
N ILE A 74 10.76 19.45 4.26
CA ILE A 74 10.21 20.48 3.38
C ILE A 74 11.22 21.62 3.33
N VAL A 75 11.75 21.88 2.13
CA VAL A 75 12.86 22.81 1.91
C VAL A 75 12.41 24.01 1.07
N ASP A 76 12.58 25.22 1.62
CA ASP A 76 12.32 26.50 0.96
C ASP A 76 13.56 27.40 1.09
N GLY A 77 14.41 27.39 0.05
CA GLY A 77 15.71 28.06 0.09
C GLY A 77 16.60 27.50 1.22
N ASP A 78 17.00 28.37 2.15
CA ASP A 78 17.83 27.99 3.31
C ASP A 78 17.00 27.47 4.50
N VAL A 79 15.67 27.50 4.41
CA VAL A 79 14.77 27.02 5.47
C VAL A 79 14.44 25.56 5.24
N THR A 80 14.71 24.73 6.25
CA THR A 80 14.35 23.30 6.25
C THR A 80 13.43 23.02 7.43
N THR A 81 12.28 22.39 7.15
CA THR A 81 11.35 21.89 8.17
C THR A 81 11.43 20.37 8.22
N ASP A 82 11.72 19.81 9.39
CA ASP A 82 11.68 18.37 9.61
C ASP A 82 10.23 17.86 9.63
N VAL A 83 9.95 16.92 8.74
CA VAL A 83 8.68 16.18 8.67
C VAL A 83 8.98 14.69 8.62
N VAL A 84 7.93 13.87 8.52
CA VAL A 84 8.09 12.45 8.21
C VAL A 84 7.32 12.08 6.96
N THR A 85 7.80 11.07 6.26
CA THR A 85 7.04 10.36 5.23
C THR A 85 6.82 8.93 5.72
N PHE A 86 5.89 8.22 5.09
CA PHE A 86 5.74 6.79 5.30
C PHE A 86 5.47 6.09 3.98
N GLY A 87 5.91 4.84 3.92
CA GLY A 87 5.77 4.01 2.76
C GLY A 87 6.68 2.79 2.90
N PRO A 88 6.20 1.57 2.64
CA PRO A 88 4.82 1.25 2.28
C PRO A 88 3.89 1.23 3.51
N LEU A 89 2.61 1.57 3.30
CA LEU A 89 1.49 1.10 4.13
C LEU A 89 0.92 -0.14 3.46
N ALA A 90 1.16 -1.30 4.06
CA ALA A 90 0.77 -2.60 3.52
C ALA A 90 -0.28 -3.27 4.41
N VAL A 91 -1.24 -3.94 3.79
CA VAL A 91 -2.22 -4.82 4.45
C VAL A 91 -2.27 -6.14 3.68
N GLU A 92 -2.32 -7.25 4.40
CA GLU A 92 -2.46 -8.58 3.78
C GLU A 92 -3.72 -8.58 2.89
N PRO A 93 -3.59 -8.88 1.58
CA PRO A 93 -4.70 -8.77 0.63
C PRO A 93 -5.95 -9.53 1.07
N THR A 94 -5.80 -10.73 1.67
CA THR A 94 -6.92 -11.55 2.15
C THR A 94 -7.55 -11.05 3.45
N MET A 95 -7.03 -9.95 4.01
CA MET A 95 -7.49 -9.29 5.23
C MET A 95 -7.89 -7.83 4.98
N GLU A 96 -7.89 -7.36 3.73
CA GLU A 96 -8.43 -6.05 3.37
C GLU A 96 -9.90 -5.89 3.81
N GLY A 97 -10.40 -4.66 3.89
CA GLY A 97 -11.76 -4.38 4.37
C GLY A 97 -11.95 -4.49 5.90
N ASN A 98 -10.96 -4.96 6.66
CA ASN A 98 -11.03 -5.10 8.13
C ASN A 98 -10.47 -3.91 8.92
N ASP A 99 -10.27 -2.75 8.29
CA ASP A 99 -9.72 -1.50 8.89
C ASP A 99 -8.29 -1.63 9.48
N ILE A 100 -7.52 -2.67 9.10
CA ILE A 100 -6.13 -2.87 9.58
C ILE A 100 -5.25 -1.65 9.24
N GLY A 101 -5.28 -1.20 7.99
CA GLY A 101 -4.56 -0.01 7.56
C GLY A 101 -4.98 1.26 8.32
N GLY A 102 -6.28 1.38 8.65
CA GLY A 102 -6.77 2.50 9.43
C GLY A 102 -6.31 2.48 10.89
N VAL A 103 -6.24 1.29 11.50
CA VAL A 103 -5.68 1.13 12.86
C VAL A 103 -4.19 1.50 12.87
N LEU A 104 -3.40 1.02 11.90
CA LEU A 104 -1.98 1.38 11.74
C LEU A 104 -1.79 2.88 11.56
N MET A 105 -2.58 3.52 10.69
CA MET A 105 -2.50 4.97 10.48
C MET A 105 -2.80 5.75 11.75
N ARG A 106 -3.89 5.42 12.47
CA ARG A 106 -4.26 6.14 13.70
C ARG A 106 -3.19 6.04 14.78
N GLU A 107 -2.61 4.85 14.97
CA GLU A 107 -1.52 4.65 15.93
C GLU A 107 -0.26 5.43 15.52
N THR A 108 0.15 5.33 14.26
CA THR A 108 1.40 5.96 13.82
C THR A 108 1.30 7.48 13.68
N ILE A 109 0.14 8.04 13.33
CA ILE A 109 -0.12 9.48 13.38
C ILE A 109 0.01 10.01 14.81
N LYS A 110 -0.54 9.29 15.80
CA LYS A 110 -0.40 9.64 17.21
C LYS A 110 1.08 9.65 17.62
N LEU A 111 1.83 8.60 17.27
CA LEU A 111 3.26 8.48 17.60
C LEU A 111 4.10 9.58 16.92
N ALA A 112 3.82 9.90 15.66
CA ALA A 112 4.49 10.99 14.94
C ALA A 112 4.26 12.35 15.62
N LYS A 113 3.03 12.57 16.11
CA LYS A 113 2.70 13.78 16.87
C LYS A 113 3.41 13.82 18.23
N GLU A 114 3.45 12.70 18.95
CA GLU A 114 4.15 12.58 20.24
C GLU A 114 5.67 12.76 20.10
N ALA A 115 6.24 12.33 18.97
CA ALA A 115 7.65 12.56 18.62
C ALA A 115 7.97 14.01 18.23
N GLY A 116 6.97 14.88 18.11
CA GLY A 116 7.15 16.32 17.87
C GLY A 116 7.42 16.71 16.42
N TYR A 117 7.11 15.83 15.45
CA TYR A 117 7.23 16.18 14.03
C TYR A 117 6.19 17.23 13.63
N ALA A 118 6.58 18.15 12.75
CA ALA A 118 5.70 19.23 12.30
C ALA A 118 4.49 18.70 11.52
N GLY A 119 4.70 17.68 10.69
CA GLY A 119 3.68 17.05 9.87
C GLY A 119 4.16 15.75 9.23
N ILE A 120 3.23 15.11 8.53
CA ILE A 120 3.48 13.95 7.66
C ILE A 120 3.26 14.40 6.22
N ALA A 121 4.18 14.13 5.30
CA ALA A 121 4.04 14.45 3.89
C ALA A 121 4.43 13.23 3.04
N LEU A 122 3.66 12.93 1.99
CA LEU A 122 3.90 11.77 1.12
C LEU A 122 3.33 11.98 -0.28
N MET A 123 3.76 11.11 -1.20
CA MET A 123 3.02 10.83 -2.44
C MET A 123 2.06 9.65 -2.20
N GLY A 124 0.76 9.87 -2.31
CA GLY A 124 -0.24 8.88 -1.96
C GLY A 124 -1.59 9.06 -2.66
N GLU A 125 -2.53 8.17 -2.36
CA GLU A 125 -3.85 8.14 -2.99
C GLU A 125 -4.75 9.29 -2.50
N PRO A 126 -5.11 10.27 -3.37
CA PRO A 126 -5.82 11.49 -2.97
C PRO A 126 -7.24 11.23 -2.45
N ASN A 127 -7.82 10.07 -2.77
CA ASN A 127 -9.15 9.67 -2.31
C ASN A 127 -9.12 8.81 -1.03
N TYR A 128 -7.94 8.33 -0.62
CA TYR A 128 -7.80 7.48 0.56
C TYR A 128 -7.44 8.29 1.80
N TYR A 129 -6.34 9.04 1.74
CA TYR A 129 -5.76 9.71 2.90
C TYR A 129 -6.58 10.86 3.53
N PRO A 130 -7.52 11.54 2.84
CA PRO A 130 -8.35 12.56 3.49
C PRO A 130 -9.14 12.05 4.70
N ARG A 131 -9.44 10.74 4.77
CA ARG A 131 -10.13 10.13 5.92
C ARG A 131 -9.34 10.22 7.23
N PHE A 132 -8.03 10.45 7.15
CA PHE A 132 -7.15 10.65 8.31
C PHE A 132 -6.76 12.12 8.52
N GLY A 133 -7.36 13.04 7.75
CA GLY A 133 -7.07 14.48 7.83
C GLY A 133 -5.95 14.97 6.92
N PHE A 134 -5.44 14.14 6.01
CA PHE A 134 -4.48 14.61 5.01
C PHE A 134 -5.17 15.56 4.02
N GLU A 135 -4.45 16.59 3.63
CA GLU A 135 -4.86 17.60 2.66
C GLU A 135 -3.86 17.63 1.51
N ARG A 136 -4.27 18.16 0.36
CA ARG A 136 -3.35 18.33 -0.77
C ARG A 136 -2.23 19.31 -0.40
N GLY A 137 -0.99 18.96 -0.70
CA GLY A 137 0.15 19.84 -0.42
C GLY A 137 0.13 21.15 -1.21
N ALA A 138 -0.61 21.20 -2.33
CA ALA A 138 -0.92 22.43 -3.05
C ALA A 138 -1.49 23.54 -2.15
N LYS A 139 -2.28 23.18 -1.13
CA LYS A 139 -2.85 24.11 -0.13
C LYS A 139 -1.75 24.87 0.64
N TYR A 140 -0.59 24.26 0.80
CA TYR A 140 0.55 24.76 1.55
C TYR A 140 1.68 25.29 0.66
N GLY A 141 1.52 25.25 -0.67
CA GLY A 141 2.62 25.54 -1.59
C GLY A 141 3.76 24.53 -1.49
N ILE A 142 3.43 23.26 -1.20
CA ILE A 142 4.38 22.15 -1.18
C ILE A 142 4.39 21.46 -2.53
N THR A 143 5.58 21.23 -3.08
CA THR A 143 5.82 20.58 -4.37
C THR A 143 6.70 19.34 -4.20
N ASP A 144 6.83 18.55 -5.26
CA ASP A 144 7.94 17.58 -5.37
C ASP A 144 9.30 18.32 -5.46
N GLU A 145 10.39 17.54 -5.54
CA GLU A 145 11.75 18.07 -5.68
C GLU A 145 11.93 18.87 -6.99
N GLN A 146 11.18 18.54 -8.04
CA GLN A 146 11.22 19.20 -9.36
C GLN A 146 10.36 20.47 -9.42
N GLY A 147 9.55 20.77 -8.40
CA GLY A 147 8.67 21.94 -8.35
C GLY A 147 7.25 21.69 -8.88
N ASN A 148 6.87 20.44 -9.14
CA ASN A 148 5.53 20.08 -9.57
C ASN A 148 4.58 19.90 -8.38
N SER A 149 3.31 20.23 -8.60
CA SER A 149 2.23 19.98 -7.64
C SER A 149 1.30 18.92 -8.20
N PHE A 150 1.07 17.86 -7.44
CA PHE A 150 0.14 16.78 -7.79
C PHE A 150 -0.93 16.64 -6.72
N ASP A 151 -2.11 16.17 -7.12
CA ASP A 151 -3.17 15.80 -6.17
C ASP A 151 -2.71 14.69 -5.21
N ALA A 152 -1.82 13.81 -5.67
CA ALA A 152 -1.24 12.75 -4.88
C ALA A 152 -0.21 13.25 -3.85
N LEU A 153 0.29 14.49 -3.96
CA LEU A 153 1.13 15.07 -2.92
C LEU A 153 0.23 15.49 -1.75
N MET A 154 0.32 14.76 -0.65
CA MET A 154 -0.60 14.85 0.49
C MET A 154 0.16 15.16 1.77
N VAL A 155 -0.46 15.95 2.65
CA VAL A 155 0.16 16.48 3.87
C VAL A 155 -0.83 16.44 5.03
N LEU A 156 -0.37 15.94 6.18
CA LEU A 156 -1.09 15.99 7.45
C LEU A 156 -0.30 16.86 8.45
N PRO A 157 -0.75 18.09 8.72
CA PRO A 157 -0.22 18.90 9.82
C PRO A 157 -0.40 18.19 11.17
N LEU A 158 0.66 18.14 11.99
CA LEU A 158 0.59 17.56 13.34
C LEU A 158 0.74 18.63 14.45
N GLY A 159 1.28 19.80 14.11
CA GLY A 159 1.46 20.95 15.01
C GLY A 159 0.91 22.26 14.46
N ASN A 160 0.81 23.28 15.32
CA ASN A 160 0.20 24.58 15.01
C ASN A 160 1.03 25.41 14.01
N ASP A 161 2.35 25.19 13.92
CA ASP A 161 3.25 26.00 13.09
C ASP A 161 3.25 25.60 11.61
N PHE A 162 2.54 24.54 11.25
CA PHE A 162 2.57 23.98 9.90
C PHE A 162 1.99 24.92 8.82
N SER A 163 1.15 25.89 9.20
CA SER A 163 0.53 26.82 8.24
C SER A 163 1.54 27.70 7.48
N ASN A 164 2.77 27.83 7.99
CA ASN A 164 3.84 28.61 7.36
C ASN A 164 4.84 27.73 6.59
N VAL A 165 4.65 26.41 6.61
CA VAL A 165 5.54 25.45 5.95
C VAL A 165 5.16 25.36 4.48
N LYS A 166 6.14 25.57 3.61
CA LYS A 166 6.04 25.52 2.15
C LYS A 166 7.38 25.10 1.55
N GLY A 167 7.41 24.76 0.27
CA GLY A 167 8.65 24.41 -0.44
C GLY A 167 8.63 23.00 -1.00
N LYS A 168 9.81 22.42 -1.19
CA LYS A 168 9.97 21.11 -1.85
C LYS A 168 9.97 19.99 -0.82
N LEU A 169 9.15 18.97 -1.02
CA LEU A 169 9.26 17.71 -0.29
C LEU A 169 10.50 16.96 -0.76
N ILE A 170 11.41 16.69 0.17
CA ILE A 170 12.64 15.92 -0.03
C ILE A 170 12.56 14.67 0.84
N GLU A 171 12.67 13.50 0.21
CA GLU A 171 12.66 12.20 0.88
C GLU A 171 14.08 11.66 1.05
N SER A 172 14.22 10.52 1.74
CA SER A 172 15.51 9.88 1.89
C SER A 172 16.06 9.42 0.53
N LYS A 173 17.30 9.79 0.24
CA LYS A 173 18.02 9.32 -0.96
C LYS A 173 18.21 7.80 -0.97
N ASP A 174 18.06 7.12 0.16
CA ASP A 174 18.14 5.67 0.19
C ASP A 174 17.04 5.01 -0.68
N PHE A 175 15.93 5.70 -0.97
CA PHE A 175 14.90 5.20 -1.88
C PHE A 175 15.40 5.01 -3.32
N GLU A 176 16.45 5.73 -3.75
CA GLU A 176 17.10 5.53 -5.05
C GLU A 176 17.66 4.10 -5.19
N LYS A 177 17.96 3.40 -4.09
CA LYS A 177 18.41 2.00 -4.10
C LYS A 177 17.36 1.04 -4.63
N LEU A 178 16.09 1.44 -4.69
CA LEU A 178 15.01 0.65 -5.27
C LEU A 178 15.23 0.41 -6.77
N GLU A 179 16.03 1.25 -7.44
CA GLU A 179 16.40 1.09 -8.85
C GLU A 179 17.34 -0.10 -9.12
N ASP A 180 17.93 -0.69 -8.07
CA ASP A 180 18.81 -1.87 -8.18
C ASP A 180 18.00 -3.14 -8.46
N LYS A 181 17.75 -3.36 -9.75
CA LYS A 181 17.00 -4.52 -10.27
C LYS A 181 17.70 -5.85 -10.02
N GLU A 182 19.04 -5.87 -9.99
CA GLU A 182 19.79 -7.09 -9.72
C GLU A 182 19.62 -7.50 -8.26
N ARG A 183 19.71 -6.53 -7.34
CA ARG A 183 19.47 -6.77 -5.92
C ARG A 183 18.04 -7.22 -5.66
N LEU A 184 17.05 -6.57 -6.27
CA LEU A 184 15.65 -6.99 -6.19
C LEU A 184 15.47 -8.44 -6.70
N ALA A 185 16.10 -8.80 -7.82
CA ALA A 185 16.01 -10.16 -8.37
C ALA A 185 16.59 -11.22 -7.42
N GLU A 186 17.70 -10.92 -6.73
CA GLU A 186 18.26 -11.81 -5.70
C GLU A 186 17.31 -11.97 -4.50
N ILE A 187 16.76 -10.86 -4.00
CA ILE A 187 15.79 -10.86 -2.90
C ILE A 187 14.52 -11.63 -3.28
N ASN A 188 14.08 -11.58 -4.53
CA ASN A 188 12.89 -12.30 -4.99
C ASN A 188 13.05 -13.82 -4.97
N LYS A 189 14.28 -14.36 -5.06
CA LYS A 189 14.54 -15.81 -4.93
C LYS A 189 14.21 -16.35 -3.54
N GLU A 190 14.12 -15.45 -2.58
CA GLU A 190 13.94 -15.67 -1.16
C GLU A 190 12.45 -15.84 -0.80
N PHE A 191 11.52 -15.66 -1.76
CA PHE A 191 10.06 -15.68 -1.58
C PHE A 191 9.34 -16.63 -2.56
N PRO A 192 8.09 -17.02 -2.28
CA PRO A 192 7.26 -17.74 -3.23
C PRO A 192 7.09 -16.99 -4.56
N LYS A 193 7.04 -17.73 -5.66
CA LYS A 193 6.77 -17.15 -6.98
C LYS A 193 5.27 -17.02 -7.20
N TYR A 194 4.84 -15.83 -7.58
CA TYR A 194 3.47 -15.55 -8.01
C TYR A 194 3.45 -15.15 -9.47
N ARG A 195 2.32 -15.35 -10.15
CA ARG A 195 2.15 -14.98 -11.55
C ARG A 195 2.15 -13.45 -11.69
N ALA A 196 3.22 -12.90 -12.27
CA ALA A 196 3.25 -11.49 -12.66
C ALA A 196 2.36 -11.29 -13.89
N VAL A 197 1.52 -10.26 -13.88
CA VAL A 197 0.62 -9.95 -14.99
C VAL A 197 0.87 -8.56 -15.51
N LYS A 198 0.69 -8.36 -16.82
CA LYS A 198 0.67 -7.02 -17.39
C LYS A 198 -0.67 -6.40 -17.08
N VAL A 199 -0.59 -5.47 -16.16
CA VAL A 199 -1.66 -4.55 -15.85
C VAL A 199 -1.83 -3.62 -17.06
N GLN A 200 -2.92 -3.77 -17.81
CA GLN A 200 -3.24 -2.84 -18.92
C GLN A 200 -3.34 -1.40 -18.37
N GLU A 201 -2.94 -0.41 -19.17
CA GLU A 201 -3.13 1.01 -18.82
C GLU A 201 -4.58 1.25 -18.36
N GLY A 202 -4.74 1.81 -17.15
CA GLY A 202 -6.03 2.05 -16.52
C GLY A 202 -6.48 1.01 -15.48
N PHE A 203 -5.80 -0.14 -15.36
CA PHE A 203 -5.94 -1.00 -14.20
C PHE A 203 -4.97 -0.50 -13.12
N MET A 204 -5.39 0.44 -12.30
CA MET A 204 -4.87 0.46 -10.93
C MET A 204 -5.79 -0.47 -10.17
N GLN A 205 -5.30 -1.28 -9.22
CA GLN A 205 -6.20 -1.76 -8.17
C GLN A 205 -6.62 -0.52 -7.37
N ILE A 206 -7.63 0.16 -7.89
CA ILE A 206 -8.42 1.15 -7.20
C ILE A 206 -9.05 0.38 -6.04
N PHE A 207 -9.06 0.98 -4.85
CA PHE A 207 -9.64 0.39 -3.64
C PHE A 207 -10.91 -0.42 -3.96
N GLU A 208 -10.98 -1.64 -3.43
CA GLU A 208 -12.09 -2.61 -3.58
C GLU A 208 -12.06 -3.51 -4.83
N GLN A 209 -11.20 -3.24 -5.82
CA GLN A 209 -11.07 -4.10 -7.00
C GLN A 209 -9.88 -5.04 -6.90
N HIS A 210 -10.14 -6.32 -7.13
CA HIS A 210 -9.19 -7.41 -6.97
C HIS A 210 -9.01 -8.19 -8.27
N LEU A 211 -7.88 -8.86 -8.38
CA LEU A 211 -7.55 -9.75 -9.50
C LEU A 211 -7.64 -11.20 -9.03
N GLY A 212 -8.43 -12.01 -9.72
CA GLY A 212 -8.61 -13.42 -9.40
C GLY A 212 -8.68 -14.31 -10.64
N VAL A 213 -8.82 -15.61 -10.41
CA VAL A 213 -9.01 -16.61 -11.47
C VAL A 213 -10.27 -17.40 -11.16
N VAL A 214 -11.17 -17.55 -12.12
CA VAL A 214 -12.33 -18.46 -11.96
C VAL A 214 -11.82 -19.89 -11.84
N GLU A 215 -11.98 -20.51 -10.68
CA GLU A 215 -11.54 -21.89 -10.43
C GLU A 215 -12.62 -22.91 -10.77
N SER A 216 -13.85 -22.65 -10.36
CA SER A 216 -15.00 -23.50 -10.64
C SER A 216 -16.25 -22.65 -10.86
N ILE A 217 -17.25 -23.26 -11.49
CA ILE A 217 -18.58 -22.69 -11.67
C ILE A 217 -19.56 -23.71 -11.12
N GLU A 218 -20.34 -23.28 -10.13
CA GLU A 218 -21.31 -24.10 -9.40
C GLU A 218 -22.68 -23.44 -9.56
N ASP A 219 -23.55 -24.07 -10.34
CA ASP A 219 -24.79 -23.47 -10.84
C ASP A 219 -24.52 -22.11 -11.51
N ASP A 220 -25.05 -21.03 -10.95
CA ASP A 220 -24.85 -19.65 -11.42
C ASP A 220 -23.80 -18.88 -10.59
N THR A 221 -22.95 -19.57 -9.83
CA THR A 221 -21.95 -18.96 -8.93
C THR A 221 -20.53 -19.28 -9.41
N TYR A 222 -19.70 -18.24 -9.51
CA TYR A 222 -18.32 -18.34 -9.95
C TYR A 222 -17.43 -18.34 -8.72
N MET A 223 -16.68 -19.42 -8.51
CA MET A 223 -15.71 -19.50 -7.41
C MET A 223 -14.39 -18.89 -7.88
N VAL A 224 -14.16 -17.64 -7.50
CA VAL A 224 -12.97 -16.87 -7.88
C VAL A 224 -11.86 -17.14 -6.87
N ARG A 225 -10.76 -17.75 -7.33
CA ARG A 225 -9.54 -17.87 -6.54
C ARG A 225 -8.86 -16.52 -6.42
N TYR A 226 -8.71 -16.06 -5.19
CA TYR A 226 -7.98 -14.87 -4.80
C TYR A 226 -6.99 -15.26 -3.70
N TRP A 227 -5.71 -15.35 -4.05
CA TRP A 227 -4.70 -15.98 -3.19
C TRP A 227 -5.12 -17.39 -2.75
N GLU A 228 -5.07 -17.67 -1.46
CA GLU A 228 -5.57 -18.92 -0.86
C GLU A 228 -7.10 -18.99 -0.76
N LEU A 229 -7.82 -17.87 -0.91
CA LEU A 229 -9.26 -17.81 -0.75
C LEU A 229 -9.99 -18.24 -2.04
N LEU A 230 -11.14 -18.88 -1.85
CA LEU A 230 -12.15 -19.08 -2.89
C LEU A 230 -13.35 -18.19 -2.56
N ILE A 231 -13.56 -17.18 -3.39
CA ILE A 231 -14.57 -16.16 -3.18
C ILE A 231 -15.75 -16.44 -4.13
N PRO A 232 -16.95 -16.70 -3.61
CA PRO A 232 -18.14 -16.84 -4.44
C PRO A 232 -18.51 -15.47 -5.02
N ALA A 233 -18.67 -15.40 -6.34
CA ALA A 233 -19.07 -14.20 -7.04
C ALA A 233 -20.15 -14.47 -8.08
N LYS A 234 -20.98 -13.47 -8.34
CA LYS A 234 -21.78 -13.37 -9.57
C LYS A 234 -21.04 -12.55 -10.59
N PHE A 235 -21.51 -12.57 -11.82
CA PHE A 235 -20.96 -11.72 -12.87
C PHE A 235 -21.93 -10.59 -13.17
N SER A 236 -21.39 -9.42 -13.48
CA SER A 236 -22.21 -8.27 -13.88
C SER A 236 -22.96 -8.56 -15.17
N GLN A 237 -24.23 -8.19 -15.27
CA GLN A 237 -25.02 -8.40 -16.49
C GLN A 237 -24.45 -7.63 -17.70
N ASP A 238 -23.69 -6.57 -17.43
CA ASP A 238 -23.08 -5.69 -18.43
C ASP A 238 -21.66 -6.13 -18.85
N LEU A 239 -21.23 -7.36 -18.52
CA LEU A 239 -19.93 -7.85 -18.97
C LEU A 239 -19.89 -8.08 -20.49
N ASP A 240 -18.82 -7.59 -21.13
CA ASP A 240 -18.53 -7.86 -22.55
C ASP A 240 -18.36 -9.35 -22.87
N LYS A 241 -18.11 -10.17 -21.85
CA LYS A 241 -17.84 -11.60 -21.96
C LYS A 241 -18.30 -12.38 -20.73
N THR A 242 -18.81 -13.58 -20.96
CA THR A 242 -19.07 -14.55 -19.90
C THR A 242 -17.73 -15.09 -19.37
N PRO A 243 -17.50 -15.10 -18.05
CA PRO A 243 -16.34 -15.78 -17.47
C PRO A 243 -16.44 -17.30 -17.68
N GLU A 244 -15.32 -17.98 -17.86
CA GLU A 244 -15.20 -19.44 -17.93
C GLU A 244 -14.17 -19.94 -16.92
N VAL A 245 -14.16 -21.23 -16.58
CA VAL A 245 -13.10 -21.81 -15.72
C VAL A 245 -11.71 -21.53 -16.31
N GLY A 246 -10.81 -21.02 -15.48
CA GLY A 246 -9.47 -20.55 -15.88
C GLY A 246 -9.42 -19.10 -16.33
N SER A 247 -10.56 -18.40 -16.43
CA SER A 247 -10.58 -16.99 -16.79
C SER A 247 -9.96 -16.12 -15.72
N ASP A 248 -9.08 -15.22 -16.16
CA ASP A 248 -8.61 -14.11 -15.36
C ASP A 248 -9.71 -13.06 -15.24
N VAL A 249 -10.01 -12.64 -14.02
CA VAL A 249 -11.13 -11.73 -13.74
C VAL A 249 -10.73 -10.60 -12.80
N GLN A 250 -11.34 -9.45 -13.05
CA GLN A 250 -11.45 -8.38 -12.07
C GLN A 250 -12.75 -8.56 -11.31
N PHE A 251 -12.72 -8.42 -10.00
CA PHE A 251 -13.91 -8.55 -9.19
C PHE A 251 -13.90 -7.55 -8.01
N LEU A 252 -15.10 -7.19 -7.57
CA LEU A 252 -15.34 -6.46 -6.33
C LEU A 252 -15.56 -7.47 -5.21
N TRP A 253 -14.70 -7.45 -4.20
CA TRP A 253 -14.85 -8.33 -3.05
C TRP A 253 -15.78 -7.73 -1.99
N ASN A 254 -16.95 -8.33 -1.83
CA ASN A 254 -17.90 -7.95 -0.78
C ASN A 254 -17.81 -8.90 0.42
N HIS A 255 -17.13 -8.48 1.49
CA HIS A 255 -16.96 -9.30 2.70
C HIS A 255 -18.26 -9.63 3.45
N LYS A 256 -19.37 -8.93 3.16
CA LYS A 256 -20.66 -9.08 3.87
C LYS A 256 -21.83 -9.43 2.94
N GLY A 257 -21.54 -9.74 1.68
CA GLY A 257 -22.56 -9.94 0.67
C GLY A 257 -22.02 -10.64 -0.55
N GLU A 258 -22.73 -10.48 -1.66
CA GLU A 258 -22.36 -11.08 -2.93
C GLU A 258 -21.21 -10.29 -3.57
N SER A 259 -20.14 -10.99 -3.94
CA SER A 259 -19.03 -10.41 -4.71
C SER A 259 -19.38 -10.41 -6.20
N GLU A 260 -18.78 -9.51 -6.96
CA GLU A 260 -19.16 -9.30 -8.37
C GLU A 260 -17.94 -9.29 -9.29
N ILE A 261 -17.94 -10.13 -10.32
CA ILE A 261 -16.99 -10.06 -11.42
C ILE A 261 -17.39 -8.88 -12.32
N THR A 262 -16.48 -7.91 -12.43
CA THR A 262 -16.69 -6.65 -13.15
C THR A 262 -15.91 -6.59 -14.47
N LYS A 263 -14.96 -7.50 -14.68
CA LYS A 263 -14.25 -7.62 -15.96
C LYS A 263 -13.71 -9.03 -16.16
N VAL A 264 -13.72 -9.49 -17.41
CA VAL A 264 -13.01 -10.72 -17.84
C VAL A 264 -11.86 -10.32 -18.74
N PHE A 265 -10.66 -10.78 -18.43
CA PHE A 265 -9.48 -10.51 -19.23
C PHE A 265 -9.31 -11.56 -20.32
N LYS A 266 -8.99 -11.11 -21.55
CA LYS A 266 -8.68 -12.00 -22.68
C LYS A 266 -7.35 -12.74 -22.49
N ASN A 267 -6.33 -12.01 -22.02
CA ASN A 267 -5.01 -12.52 -21.71
C ASN A 267 -4.31 -11.51 -20.79
N LEU A 268 -4.01 -11.87 -19.54
CA LEU A 268 -3.26 -11.01 -18.61
C LEU A 268 -1.73 -11.04 -18.84
N LEU A 269 -1.26 -11.90 -19.75
CA LEU A 269 0.17 -12.09 -20.04
C LEU A 269 0.66 -11.35 -21.30
N GLU A 270 -0.24 -10.76 -22.09
CA GLU A 270 0.07 -10.02 -23.33
C GLU A 270 0.41 -8.54 -23.08
#